data_AF-A0AAE4SEB8-F1
#
_entry.id   AF-A0AAE4SEB8-F1
#
_cell.length_a   1.000
_cell.length_b   1.000
_cell.length_c   1.000
_cell.angle_alpha   90.00
_cell.angle_beta   90.00
_cell.angle_gamma   90.00
#
_symmetry.space_group_name_H-M   'P 1'
#
loop_
_entity.id
_entity.type
_entity.pdbx_description
1 polymer ?
#
loop_
_entity_poly.entity_id
_entity_poly.type
_entity_poly.pdbx_seq_one_letter_code
_entity_poly.pdbx_strand_id
1 'polypeptide(L)'
;MPYCYKIIGTLTTHFFKRMKVQVIGMGILGQLERALGVWYPDPDADPDDTNPVVTVAFREYVMGRLGEAYSLADREERKVGEPDLVAVRNSDEKRFDLITCYRSRMFAKEDGDAYLPWTSPETYAAYLKYAEQEGNPCYVIFGLHGFADEPKFLFSVPLAEAVFDLPRSVLKKYEVAATKDLLP
;
A
#
# COMPACT_ATOMS: atom_id res chain seq x y z
N MET A 1 9.55 12.01 75.68
CA MET A 1 10.36 12.89 74.81
C MET A 1 10.96 12.02 73.70
N PRO A 2 10.97 12.37 72.39
CA PRO A 2 10.20 13.34 71.59
C PRO A 2 9.16 12.64 70.64
N TYR A 3 7.99 13.21 70.33
CA TYR A 3 7.61 14.09 69.18
C TYR A 3 7.83 13.45 67.78
N CYS A 4 6.76 12.98 67.08
CA CYS A 4 5.95 13.64 66.01
C CYS A 4 6.77 14.07 64.77
N TYR A 5 6.45 13.71 63.52
CA TYR A 5 5.18 13.84 62.76
C TYR A 5 4.94 12.63 61.79
N LYS A 6 3.74 12.05 61.53
CA LYS A 6 2.46 12.55 60.95
C LYS A 6 2.63 12.97 59.45
N ILE A 7 1.87 12.60 58.40
CA ILE A 7 0.50 12.11 58.15
C ILE A 7 0.43 11.48 56.73
N ILE A 8 -0.06 10.23 56.65
CA ILE A 8 -1.11 9.64 55.78
C ILE A 8 -1.66 10.53 54.63
N GLY A 9 -1.65 10.03 53.39
CA GLY A 9 -2.37 10.64 52.27
C GLY A 9 -2.66 9.67 51.14
N THR A 10 -3.72 8.87 51.33
CA THR A 10 -4.70 8.35 50.36
C THR A 10 -4.33 8.44 48.86
N LEU A 11 -3.99 7.30 48.25
CA LEU A 11 -3.97 7.15 46.79
C LEU A 11 -5.32 6.59 46.31
N THR A 12 -6.25 7.51 46.10
CA THR A 12 -7.44 7.32 45.27
C THR A 12 -7.05 7.26 43.80
N THR A 13 -7.62 6.27 43.12
CA THR A 13 -7.88 6.16 41.69
C THR A 13 -8.07 7.52 41.00
N HIS A 14 -7.29 7.82 39.96
CA HIS A 14 -7.78 8.38 38.68
C HIS A 14 -6.66 8.77 37.69
N PHE A 15 -6.95 8.49 36.42
CA PHE A 15 -6.49 9.24 35.24
C PHE A 15 -4.99 9.22 34.89
N PHE A 16 -4.56 8.14 34.22
CA PHE A 16 -3.42 8.24 33.32
C PHE A 16 -3.84 9.07 32.10
N LYS A 17 -3.42 10.33 32.11
CA LYS A 17 -3.60 11.33 31.06
C LYS A 17 -2.93 10.80 29.79
N ARG A 18 -3.73 10.44 28.78
CA ARG A 18 -3.32 10.21 27.38
C ARG A 18 -2.46 11.40 26.93
N MET A 19 -1.16 11.19 26.81
CA MET A 19 -0.27 12.12 26.14
C MET A 19 -0.47 11.93 24.63
N LYS A 20 -1.33 12.75 24.03
CA LYS A 20 -1.35 12.93 22.57
C LYS A 20 -0.03 13.59 22.19
N VAL A 21 0.97 12.81 21.83
CA VAL A 21 2.09 13.32 21.03
C VAL A 21 1.51 13.54 19.64
N GLN A 22 1.17 14.79 19.34
CA GLN A 22 0.80 15.22 18.01
C GLN A 22 2.10 15.22 17.19
N VAL A 23 2.33 14.12 16.46
CA VAL A 23 3.50 13.94 15.58
C VAL A 23 3.35 14.87 14.38
N ILE A 24 3.72 16.13 14.56
CA ILE A 24 3.98 17.06 13.47
C ILE A 24 5.43 16.77 13.04
N GLY A 25 5.63 15.75 12.21
CA GLY A 25 6.99 15.33 11.84
C GLY A 25 7.15 14.19 10.84
N MET A 26 6.09 13.64 10.26
CA MET A 26 6.22 12.52 9.31
C MET A 26 6.73 12.94 7.90
N GLY A 27 6.68 14.23 7.55
CA GLY A 27 7.09 14.70 6.22
C GLY A 27 8.61 14.75 6.02
N ILE A 28 9.38 15.09 7.05
CA ILE A 28 10.84 15.28 6.94
C ILE A 28 11.58 13.95 7.08
N LEU A 29 11.13 13.08 8.00
CA LEU A 29 11.74 11.76 8.20
C LEU A 29 11.54 10.85 6.98
N GLY A 30 10.33 10.84 6.40
CA GLY A 30 10.06 10.09 5.17
C GLY A 30 10.85 10.61 3.97
N GLN A 31 11.13 11.92 3.90
CA GLN A 31 12.01 12.49 2.87
C GLN A 31 13.49 12.14 3.09
N LEU A 32 13.96 12.09 4.34
CA LEU A 32 15.32 11.64 4.67
C LEU A 32 15.52 10.15 4.37
N GLU A 33 14.58 9.28 4.73
CA GLU A 33 14.63 7.85 4.38
C GLU A 33 14.60 7.63 2.85
N ARG A 34 13.81 8.44 2.12
CA ARG A 34 13.79 8.46 0.64
C ARG A 34 15.11 8.90 0.01
N ALA A 35 15.88 9.75 0.70
CA ALA A 35 17.19 10.26 0.28
C ALA A 35 18.35 9.35 0.70
N LEU A 36 18.18 8.55 1.76
CA LEU A 36 19.19 7.64 2.32
C LEU A 36 19.15 6.22 1.72
N GLY A 37 18.40 6.00 0.63
CA GLY A 37 18.41 4.70 -0.05
C GLY A 37 17.48 3.63 0.54
N VAL A 38 16.51 3.99 1.40
CA VAL A 38 15.53 3.06 2.00
C VAL A 38 14.59 2.40 0.97
N TRP A 39 14.73 2.73 -0.32
CA TRP A 39 14.05 2.05 -1.43
C TRP A 39 14.73 0.74 -1.87
N TYR A 40 15.94 0.51 -1.37
CA TYR A 40 16.76 -0.66 -1.66
C TYR A 40 16.90 -1.46 -0.36
N PRO A 41 16.28 -2.65 -0.24
CA PRO A 41 16.66 -3.58 0.79
C PRO A 41 18.04 -4.14 0.51
N ASP A 42 18.54 -4.85 1.51
CA ASP A 42 19.66 -5.75 1.40
C ASP A 42 19.57 -6.56 0.08
N PRO A 43 20.60 -6.50 -0.80
CA PRO A 43 20.63 -7.31 -2.02
C PRO A 43 20.48 -8.81 -1.73
N ASP A 44 20.86 -9.26 -0.53
CA ASP A 44 20.87 -10.66 -0.11
C ASP A 44 19.57 -11.13 0.57
N ALA A 45 18.59 -10.25 0.75
CA ALA A 45 17.25 -10.64 1.21
C ALA A 45 16.45 -11.24 0.04
N ASP A 46 16.07 -12.52 0.18
CA ASP A 46 15.18 -13.16 -0.78
C ASP A 46 13.84 -12.40 -0.81
N PRO A 47 13.43 -11.86 -1.98
CA PRO A 47 12.17 -11.14 -2.08
C PRO A 47 11.01 -12.12 -1.94
N ASP A 48 10.15 -11.90 -0.94
CA ASP A 48 8.92 -12.67 -0.71
C ASP A 48 7.81 -12.32 -1.74
N ASP A 49 8.18 -11.61 -2.80
CA ASP A 49 7.31 -10.96 -3.79
C ASP A 49 6.55 -11.96 -4.69
N THR A 50 6.97 -13.23 -4.71
CA THR A 50 6.33 -14.32 -5.46
C THR A 50 5.54 -15.28 -4.57
N ASN A 51 5.54 -15.05 -3.25
CA ASN A 51 4.84 -15.90 -2.30
C ASN A 51 3.32 -15.69 -2.42
N PRO A 52 2.54 -16.77 -2.64
CA PRO A 52 1.08 -16.68 -2.71
C PRO A 52 0.46 -16.10 -1.43
N VAL A 53 1.05 -16.36 -0.26
CA VAL A 53 0.56 -15.85 1.03
C VAL A 53 0.70 -14.33 1.10
N VAL A 54 1.84 -13.79 0.66
CA VAL A 54 2.08 -12.34 0.56
C VAL A 54 1.10 -11.69 -0.40
N THR A 55 0.82 -12.35 -1.54
CA THR A 55 -0.15 -11.86 -2.53
C THR A 55 -1.55 -11.78 -1.93
N VAL A 56 -1.98 -12.80 -1.20
CA VAL A 56 -3.29 -12.83 -0.53
C VAL A 56 -3.36 -11.77 0.57
N ALA A 57 -2.35 -11.68 1.44
CA ALA A 57 -2.32 -10.71 2.52
C ALA A 57 -2.42 -9.27 2.02
N PHE A 58 -1.70 -8.92 0.94
CA PHE A 58 -1.81 -7.60 0.35
C PHE A 58 -3.17 -7.35 -0.29
N ARG A 59 -3.79 -8.36 -0.93
CA ARG A 59 -5.15 -8.23 -1.45
C ARG A 59 -6.15 -7.95 -0.33
N GLU A 60 -6.07 -8.68 0.78
CA GLU A 60 -6.92 -8.45 1.96
C GLU A 60 -6.74 -7.04 2.52
N TYR A 61 -5.49 -6.55 2.58
CA TYR A 61 -5.20 -5.16 2.96
C TYR A 61 -5.89 -4.16 2.02
N VAL A 62 -5.82 -4.36 0.70
CA VAL A 62 -6.49 -3.51 -0.29
C VAL A 62 -8.01 -3.52 -0.10
N MET A 63 -8.61 -4.69 0.13
CA MET A 63 -10.05 -4.82 0.43
C MET A 63 -10.42 -4.04 1.70
N GLY A 64 -9.62 -4.15 2.76
CA GLY A 64 -9.80 -3.37 3.98
C GLY A 64 -9.67 -1.85 3.78
N ARG A 65 -8.77 -1.42 2.88
CA ARG A 65 -8.60 0.00 2.55
C ARG A 65 -9.77 0.59 1.77
N LEU A 66 -10.43 -0.19 0.93
CA LEU A 66 -11.67 0.21 0.25
C LEU A 66 -12.84 0.28 1.23
N GLY A 67 -12.92 -0.68 2.15
CA GLY A 67 -13.92 -0.72 3.22
C GLY A 67 -15.36 -0.82 2.70
N GLU A 68 -16.31 -0.45 3.54
CA GLU A 68 -17.76 -0.57 3.27
C GLU A 68 -18.29 0.36 2.18
N ALA A 69 -17.46 1.30 1.69
CA ALA A 69 -17.83 2.18 0.59
C ALA A 69 -17.91 1.44 -0.76
N TYR A 70 -17.37 0.22 -0.84
CA TYR A 70 -17.32 -0.58 -2.05
C TYR A 70 -17.90 -1.98 -1.83
N SER A 71 -18.66 -2.46 -2.81
CA SER A 71 -18.99 -3.87 -2.95
C SER A 71 -17.86 -4.57 -3.71
N LEU A 72 -17.32 -5.64 -3.14
CA LEU A 72 -16.12 -6.32 -3.65
C LEU A 72 -16.47 -7.72 -4.15
N ALA A 73 -15.96 -8.07 -5.32
CA ALA A 73 -15.98 -9.43 -5.83
C ALA A 73 -14.53 -9.90 -6.07
N ASP A 74 -14.11 -10.90 -5.31
CA ASP A 74 -12.89 -11.65 -5.57
C ASP A 74 -13.18 -12.77 -6.58
N ARG A 75 -12.17 -13.17 -7.35
CA ARG A 75 -12.26 -14.26 -8.32
C ARG A 75 -11.33 -15.40 -7.90
N GLU A 76 -11.91 -16.50 -7.44
CA GLU A 76 -11.18 -17.71 -7.04
C GLU A 76 -10.34 -18.30 -8.19
N GLU A 77 -10.85 -18.25 -9.42
CA GLU A 77 -10.12 -18.63 -10.63
C GLU A 77 -10.10 -17.47 -11.63
N ARG A 78 -8.91 -17.15 -12.14
CA ARG A 78 -8.70 -16.04 -13.07
C ARG A 78 -7.87 -16.47 -14.26
N LYS A 79 -8.23 -15.94 -15.42
CA LYS A 79 -7.37 -16.03 -16.60
C LYS A 79 -6.29 -14.96 -16.55
N VAL A 80 -5.17 -15.21 -17.21
CA VAL A 80 -4.12 -14.20 -17.40
C VAL A 80 -4.73 -12.96 -18.04
N GLY A 81 -4.53 -11.80 -17.42
CA GLY A 81 -5.10 -10.53 -17.85
C GLY A 81 -6.38 -10.11 -17.15
N GLU A 82 -6.99 -10.96 -16.32
CA GLU A 82 -8.15 -10.58 -15.49
C GLU A 82 -7.72 -9.93 -14.16
N PRO A 83 -8.46 -8.94 -13.65
CA PRO A 83 -8.15 -8.24 -12.41
C PRO A 83 -8.21 -9.18 -11.21
N ASP A 84 -7.44 -8.85 -10.17
CA ASP A 84 -7.51 -9.53 -8.87
C ASP A 84 -8.84 -9.27 -8.17
N LEU A 85 -9.34 -8.04 -8.24
CA LEU A 85 -10.56 -7.62 -7.56
C LEU A 85 -11.42 -6.78 -8.49
N VAL A 86 -12.73 -6.97 -8.41
CA VAL A 86 -13.71 -6.03 -8.96
C VAL A 86 -14.32 -5.26 -7.79
N ALA A 87 -14.20 -3.93 -7.84
CA ALA A 87 -14.74 -3.04 -6.82
C ALA A 87 -15.82 -2.14 -7.42
N VAL A 88 -17.02 -2.17 -6.85
CA VAL A 88 -18.14 -1.31 -7.25
C VAL A 88 -18.39 -0.30 -6.14
N ARG A 89 -18.23 0.99 -6.44
CA ARG A 89 -18.47 2.05 -5.47
C ARG A 89 -19.97 2.19 -5.20
N ASN A 90 -20.36 2.10 -3.94
CA ASN A 90 -21.78 2.03 -3.56
C ASN A 90 -22.54 3.34 -3.81
N SER A 91 -21.86 4.49 -3.86
CA SER A 91 -22.50 5.81 -4.02
C SER A 91 -22.98 6.10 -5.44
N ASP A 92 -22.32 5.54 -6.45
CA ASP A 92 -22.56 5.86 -7.87
C ASP A 92 -22.47 4.64 -8.80
N GLU A 93 -22.40 3.44 -8.21
CA GLU A 93 -22.30 2.16 -8.91
C GLU A 93 -21.12 2.06 -9.89
N LYS A 94 -20.11 2.93 -9.73
CA LYS A 94 -18.95 2.94 -10.61
C LYS A 94 -18.07 1.73 -10.32
N ARG A 95 -17.87 0.91 -11.35
CA ARG A 95 -16.99 -0.27 -11.32
C ARG A 95 -15.54 0.11 -11.57
N PHE A 96 -14.64 -0.51 -10.82
CA PHE A 96 -13.19 -0.45 -10.97
C PHE A 96 -12.64 -1.87 -10.98
N ASP A 97 -11.77 -2.15 -11.94
CA ASP A 97 -11.07 -3.43 -12.05
C ASP A 97 -9.65 -3.24 -11.49
N LEU A 98 -9.28 -4.02 -10.47
CA LEU A 98 -8.07 -3.79 -9.69
C LEU A 98 -7.09 -4.97 -9.81
N ILE A 99 -5.84 -4.65 -10.07
CA ILE A 99 -4.71 -5.58 -10.02
C ILE A 99 -3.91 -5.25 -8.76
N THR A 100 -3.66 -6.22 -7.90
CA THR A 100 -2.97 -6.03 -6.62
C THR A 100 -1.55 -6.56 -6.71
N CYS A 101 -0.56 -5.71 -6.46
CA CYS A 101 0.85 -6.08 -6.54
C CYS A 101 1.63 -5.56 -5.34
N TYR A 102 2.14 -6.48 -4.52
CA TYR A 102 3.09 -6.14 -3.45
C TYR A 102 4.53 -6.37 -3.91
N ARG A 103 5.42 -5.44 -3.54
CA ARG A 103 6.86 -5.58 -3.74
C ARG A 103 7.59 -5.13 -2.49
N SER A 104 8.57 -5.92 -2.08
CA SER A 104 9.47 -5.56 -0.99
C SER A 104 10.45 -4.46 -1.40
N ARG A 105 10.68 -4.23 -2.70
CA ARG A 105 11.69 -3.29 -3.22
C ARG A 105 11.49 -2.75 -4.63
N MET A 106 12.24 -1.69 -4.92
CA MET A 106 12.57 -1.26 -6.28
C MET A 106 13.99 -1.70 -6.66
N PHE A 107 14.27 -1.71 -7.97
CA PHE A 107 15.56 -2.04 -8.55
C PHE A 107 16.21 -0.78 -9.14
N ALA A 108 17.53 -0.74 -9.14
CA ALA A 108 18.30 0.34 -9.75
C ALA A 108 18.57 0.01 -11.22
N LYS A 109 18.46 1.00 -12.10
CA LYS A 109 18.96 0.97 -13.47
C LYS A 109 20.44 1.37 -13.49
N GLU A 110 21.10 1.08 -14.61
CA GLU A 110 22.50 1.48 -14.86
C GLU A 110 22.70 3.01 -14.81
N ASP A 111 21.68 3.79 -15.16
CA ASP A 111 21.70 5.25 -15.11
C ASP A 111 21.44 5.83 -13.69
N GLY A 112 21.21 4.96 -12.71
CA GLY A 112 20.93 5.31 -11.32
C GLY A 112 19.47 5.62 -11.01
N ASP A 113 18.55 5.60 -11.98
CA ASP A 113 17.11 5.70 -11.70
C ASP A 113 16.56 4.38 -11.15
N ALA A 114 15.47 4.45 -10.39
CA ALA A 114 14.83 3.26 -9.81
C ALA A 114 13.58 2.86 -10.59
N TYR A 115 13.35 1.55 -10.70
CA TYR A 115 12.15 0.99 -11.33
C TYR A 115 11.56 -0.18 -10.55
N LEU A 116 10.28 -0.44 -10.79
CA LEU A 116 9.51 -1.51 -10.17
C LEU A 116 9.05 -2.49 -11.25
N PRO A 117 9.75 -3.64 -11.43
CA PRO A 117 9.25 -4.72 -12.27
C PRO A 117 8.08 -5.39 -11.55
N TRP A 118 6.89 -5.29 -12.14
CA TRP A 118 5.68 -5.78 -11.49
C TRP A 118 4.96 -6.89 -12.25
N THR A 119 5.22 -7.02 -13.54
CA THR A 119 4.63 -8.07 -14.39
C THR A 119 5.50 -8.30 -15.63
N SER A 120 5.20 -9.32 -16.41
CA SER A 120 5.85 -9.54 -17.70
C SER A 120 5.18 -8.72 -18.81
N PRO A 121 5.89 -8.42 -19.93
CA PRO A 121 5.28 -7.75 -21.08
C PRO A 121 4.04 -8.47 -21.63
N GLU A 122 4.04 -9.81 -21.63
CA GLU A 122 2.92 -10.63 -22.12
C GLU A 122 1.70 -10.51 -21.21
N THR A 123 1.91 -10.59 -19.89
CA THR A 123 0.83 -10.42 -18.92
C THR A 123 0.29 -8.99 -18.92
N TYR A 124 1.16 -7.98 -19.06
CA TYR A 124 0.75 -6.59 -19.23
C TYR A 124 -0.14 -6.39 -20.46
N ALA A 125 0.25 -6.95 -21.61
CA ALA A 125 -0.55 -6.90 -22.82
C ALA A 125 -1.93 -7.57 -22.64
N ALA A 126 -2.00 -8.66 -21.87
CA ALA A 126 -3.26 -9.31 -21.54
C ALA A 126 -4.17 -8.41 -20.68
N TYR A 127 -3.62 -7.70 -19.68
CA TYR A 127 -4.39 -6.71 -18.90
C TYR A 127 -4.92 -5.57 -19.76
N LEU A 128 -4.10 -5.03 -20.67
CA LEU A 128 -4.54 -3.97 -21.58
C LEU A 128 -5.69 -4.43 -22.47
N LYS A 129 -5.59 -5.64 -23.03
CA LYS A 129 -6.64 -6.23 -23.85
C LYS A 129 -7.94 -6.43 -23.05
N TYR A 130 -7.84 -6.91 -21.82
CA TYR A 130 -8.99 -7.04 -20.93
C TYR A 130 -9.65 -5.68 -20.67
N ALA A 131 -8.86 -4.66 -20.32
CA ALA A 131 -9.37 -3.33 -20.03
C ALA A 131 -10.05 -2.68 -21.24
N GLU A 132 -9.52 -2.89 -22.45
CA GLU A 132 -10.14 -2.44 -23.70
C GLU A 132 -11.49 -3.12 -23.95
N GLN A 133 -11.60 -4.42 -23.64
CA GLN A 133 -12.83 -5.19 -23.85
C GLN A 133 -13.93 -4.82 -22.86
N GLU A 134 -13.59 -4.63 -21.59
CA GLU A 134 -14.57 -4.34 -20.53
C GLU A 134 -14.95 -2.86 -20.47
N GLY A 135 -14.05 -1.95 -20.87
CA GLY A 135 -14.28 -0.51 -20.85
C GLY A 135 -14.34 0.12 -19.46
N ASN A 136 -14.02 -0.63 -18.40
CA ASN A 136 -14.00 -0.12 -17.03
C ASN A 136 -12.63 0.50 -16.69
N PRO A 137 -12.58 1.49 -15.77
CA PRO A 137 -11.33 1.97 -15.21
C PRO A 137 -10.55 0.82 -14.53
N CYS A 138 -9.34 0.55 -15.04
CA CYS A 138 -8.45 -0.47 -14.51
C CYS A 138 -7.26 0.17 -13.79
N TYR A 139 -6.97 -0.28 -12.58
CA TYR A 139 -5.90 0.24 -11.73
C TYR A 139 -5.00 -0.87 -11.22
N VAL A 140 -3.71 -0.58 -11.13
CA VAL A 140 -2.75 -1.41 -10.40
C VAL A 140 -2.50 -0.74 -9.05
N ILE A 141 -2.85 -1.47 -7.99
CA ILE A 141 -2.61 -1.06 -6.61
C ILE A 141 -1.28 -1.65 -6.17
N PHE A 142 -0.32 -0.78 -5.88
CA PHE A 142 1.03 -1.19 -5.46
C PHE A 142 1.22 -0.99 -3.96
N GLY A 143 1.61 -2.05 -3.26
CA GLY A 143 2.19 -1.99 -1.93
C GLY A 143 3.70 -2.08 -2.05
N LEU A 144 4.43 -1.18 -1.41
CA LEU A 144 5.88 -1.16 -1.48
C LEU A 144 6.53 -0.99 -0.10
N HIS A 145 7.48 -1.87 0.19
CA HIS A 145 8.15 -1.99 1.51
C HIS A 145 7.18 -2.28 2.67
N GLY A 146 7.75 -2.55 3.84
CA GLY A 146 6.99 -2.90 5.03
C GLY A 146 6.57 -4.37 4.97
N PHE A 147 5.31 -4.62 5.32
CA PHE A 147 4.69 -5.94 5.21
C PHE A 147 3.51 -5.88 4.25
N ALA A 148 3.10 -7.04 3.72
CA ALA A 148 2.00 -7.11 2.77
C ALA A 148 0.68 -6.59 3.35
N ASP A 149 0.44 -6.86 4.63
CA ASP A 149 -0.72 -6.41 5.41
C ASP A 149 -0.57 -5.00 6.00
N GLU A 150 0.64 -4.44 5.98
CA GLU A 150 0.94 -3.08 6.42
C GLU A 150 2.05 -2.47 5.54
N PRO A 151 1.76 -2.16 4.27
CA PRO A 151 2.77 -1.65 3.34
C PRO A 151 3.17 -0.24 3.73
N LYS A 152 4.47 0.06 3.64
CA LYS A 152 5.00 1.39 4.00
C LYS A 152 4.53 2.47 3.03
N PHE A 153 4.43 2.12 1.74
CA PHE A 153 3.90 2.99 0.70
C PHE A 153 2.80 2.28 -0.08
N LEU A 154 1.78 3.05 -0.45
CA LEU A 154 0.63 2.57 -1.22
C LEU A 154 0.44 3.48 -2.43
N PHE A 155 0.21 2.89 -3.61
CA PHE A 155 0.00 3.62 -4.85
C PHE A 155 -1.22 3.08 -5.60
N SER A 156 -1.94 3.96 -6.27
CA SER A 156 -3.10 3.62 -7.10
C SER A 156 -2.86 4.15 -8.51
N VAL A 157 -2.30 3.31 -9.37
CA VAL A 157 -1.79 3.71 -10.69
C VAL A 157 -2.78 3.25 -11.77
N PRO A 158 -3.30 4.13 -12.64
CA PRO A 158 -4.08 3.71 -13.79
C PRO A 158 -3.29 2.73 -14.65
N LEU A 159 -3.91 1.66 -15.15
CA LEU A 159 -3.22 0.60 -15.91
C LEU A 159 -2.40 1.17 -17.09
N ALA A 160 -2.91 2.18 -17.78
CA ALA A 160 -2.23 2.83 -18.90
C ALA A 160 -0.89 3.50 -18.53
N GLU A 161 -0.71 3.85 -17.26
CA GLU A 161 0.54 4.44 -16.74
C GLU A 161 1.39 3.42 -15.98
N ALA A 162 0.81 2.29 -15.58
CA ALA A 162 1.49 1.19 -14.91
C ALA A 162 2.26 0.30 -15.91
N VAL A 163 3.17 0.87 -16.70
CA VAL A 163 4.03 0.08 -17.59
C VAL A 163 4.80 -1.01 -16.82
N PHE A 164 5.10 -2.14 -17.46
CA PHE A 164 5.64 -3.35 -16.79
C PHE A 164 6.94 -3.11 -15.98
N ASP A 165 7.81 -2.22 -16.47
CA ASP A 165 8.97 -1.69 -15.73
C ASP A 165 8.69 -0.26 -15.28
N LEU A 166 7.98 -0.12 -14.16
CA LEU A 166 7.42 1.15 -13.74
C LEU A 166 8.49 2.09 -13.15
N PRO A 167 8.76 3.26 -13.75
CA PRO A 167 9.75 4.19 -13.21
C PRO A 167 9.26 4.81 -11.89
N ARG A 168 10.20 5.07 -10.97
CA ARG A 168 9.90 5.73 -9.69
C ARG A 168 9.21 7.08 -9.85
N SER A 169 9.56 7.82 -10.90
CA SER A 169 8.99 9.13 -11.22
C SER A 169 7.50 9.07 -11.54
N VAL A 170 7.03 7.98 -12.16
CA VAL A 170 5.60 7.73 -12.41
C VAL A 170 4.93 7.33 -11.10
N LEU A 171 5.48 6.35 -10.38
CA LEU A 171 4.91 5.82 -9.14
C LEU A 171 4.65 6.92 -8.10
N LYS A 172 5.57 7.87 -7.93
CA LYS A 172 5.43 9.01 -7.00
C LYS A 172 4.21 9.89 -7.24
N LYS A 173 3.69 9.98 -8.48
CA LYS A 173 2.51 10.79 -8.80
C LYS A 173 1.22 10.20 -8.22
N TYR A 174 1.24 8.89 -7.95
CA TYR A 174 0.08 8.09 -7.59
C TYR A 174 0.12 7.59 -6.14
N GLU A 175 0.98 8.19 -5.30
CA GLU A 175 1.08 7.84 -3.89
C GLU A 175 -0.22 8.23 -3.16
N VAL A 176 -0.81 7.24 -2.48
CA VAL A 176 -2.04 7.41 -1.72
C VAL A 176 -1.70 7.45 -0.23
N ALA A 177 -1.96 8.60 0.39
CA ALA A 177 -1.85 8.73 1.84
C ALA A 177 -2.90 7.86 2.54
N ALA A 178 -2.58 7.35 3.74
CA ALA A 178 -3.48 6.49 4.52
C ALA A 178 -4.87 7.10 4.80
N THR A 179 -4.98 8.43 4.81
CA THR A 179 -6.23 9.16 5.08
C THR A 179 -7.04 9.48 3.83
N LYS A 180 -6.55 9.16 2.63
CA LYS A 180 -7.25 9.42 1.36
C LYS A 180 -7.91 8.16 0.85
N ASP A 181 -8.93 8.33 0.01
CA ASP A 181 -9.55 7.21 -0.69
C ASP A 181 -8.56 6.57 -1.67
N LEU A 182 -8.67 5.25 -1.83
CA LEU A 182 -7.75 4.48 -2.67
C LEU A 182 -8.01 4.69 -4.17
N LEU A 183 -9.26 4.98 -4.53
CA LEU A 183 -9.72 5.16 -5.90
C LEU A 183 -10.37 6.55 -6.05
N PRO A 184 -10.28 7.16 -7.24
CA PRO A 184 -10.83 8.50 -7.51
C PRO A 184 -12.37 8.54 -7.59
#